data_AF-A0A0A0LLE9-F1
#
_entry.id   AF-A0A0A0LLE9-F1
#
_cell.length_a   1.000
_cell.length_b   1.000
_cell.length_c   1.000
_cell.angle_alpha   90.00
_cell.angle_beta   90.00
_cell.angle_gamma   90.00
#
_symmetry.space_group_name_H-M   'P 1'
#
loop_
_entity.id
_entity.type
_entity.pdbx_description
1 polymer ?
#
loop_
_entity_poly.entity_id
_entity_poly.type
_entity_poly.pdbx_seq_one_letter_code
_entity_poly.pdbx_strand_id
1 'polypeptide(L)'
;MADEHQVAGFQAFLSDGVSFSSVFSLICSLKLPTRKMRDFPSCFGENGVQVADFSSSNNGKTAQNLVTCVYQCRLRGRSCLISVTWSKNLMGQGLSVGIDDSSNQCLCKVDIKPWLFSKRRGSKSLEAYACKIDIYWDLSSAKFGSGPEPLEGYYVGIVVDKQMVLLLGDLRREAFKKSNSSPVPSSAVFISKKEHIFGKKVFCSKAQFCDNGQIHDIIIECDTNGVTEPCLILRVDSKTVLQVKRLQWKFRGNHTILVEGLAVEVFWDVHSWLFSTSPGNAVFMFKTCLSAEKLWGSQPVCDPNVLSWSFSQRFSDSKSQGLGFSLMLYAWKNE
;
A
#
# COMPACT_ATOMS: atom_id res chain seq x y z
N MET A 1 14.30 -47.74 5.14
CA MET A 1 12.93 -48.29 5.16
C MET A 1 12.42 -48.07 6.56
N ALA A 2 11.33 -47.31 6.72
CA ALA A 2 10.95 -46.44 7.85
C ALA A 2 11.66 -45.07 7.83
N ASP A 3 11.00 -43.93 7.63
CA ASP A 3 9.59 -43.77 7.27
C ASP A 3 9.37 -42.44 6.53
N GLU A 4 8.95 -42.59 5.28
CA GLU A 4 8.67 -41.58 4.26
C GLU A 4 7.27 -40.94 4.46
N HIS A 5 6.66 -41.17 5.62
CA HIS A 5 5.24 -40.87 5.88
C HIS A 5 4.96 -39.56 6.63
N GLN A 6 5.98 -38.75 6.95
CA GLN A 6 5.76 -37.44 7.60
C GLN A 6 5.80 -36.24 6.64
N VAL A 7 6.22 -36.45 5.38
CA VAL A 7 6.30 -35.39 4.35
C VAL A 7 5.01 -35.30 3.52
N ALA A 8 4.21 -36.37 3.46
CA ALA A 8 2.98 -36.41 2.67
C ALA A 8 1.78 -35.66 3.31
N GLY A 9 1.82 -35.39 4.63
CA GLY A 9 0.71 -34.73 5.35
C GLY A 9 0.62 -33.22 5.17
N PHE A 10 1.70 -32.55 4.75
CA PHE A 10 1.72 -31.11 4.48
C PHE A 10 1.49 -30.77 3.00
N GLN A 11 1.50 -31.77 2.14
CA GLN A 11 1.37 -31.63 0.68
C GLN A 11 -0.09 -31.76 0.20
N ALA A 12 -1.02 -32.11 1.10
CA ALA A 12 -2.46 -32.19 0.83
C ALA A 12 -3.23 -30.88 1.10
N PHE A 13 -2.54 -29.80 1.48
CA PHE A 13 -3.05 -28.41 1.40
C PHE A 13 -2.44 -27.68 0.17
N LEU A 14 -2.29 -28.41 -0.94
CA LEU A 14 -2.54 -27.83 -2.25
C LEU A 14 -4.03 -28.02 -2.53
N SER A 15 -4.69 -27.03 -3.16
CA SER A 15 -5.60 -27.27 -4.31
C SER A 15 -6.80 -26.30 -4.43
N ASP A 16 -7.02 -25.39 -3.49
CA ASP A 16 -7.96 -24.28 -3.71
C ASP A 16 -7.16 -23.03 -4.07
N GLY A 17 -7.27 -22.58 -5.32
CA GLY A 17 -6.52 -21.48 -5.94
C GLY A 17 -6.75 -20.09 -5.30
N VAL A 18 -6.51 -19.95 -4.01
CA VAL A 18 -6.59 -18.69 -3.29
C VAL A 18 -5.21 -18.03 -3.33
N SER A 19 -5.11 -16.97 -4.12
CA SER A 19 -3.92 -16.10 -4.18
C SER A 19 -3.54 -15.61 -2.78
N PHE A 20 -2.25 -15.61 -2.45
CA PHE A 20 -1.70 -15.00 -1.23
C PHE A 20 -2.08 -13.52 -1.11
N SER A 21 -2.39 -12.83 -2.22
CA SER A 21 -3.01 -11.49 -2.21
C SER A 21 -4.33 -11.45 -1.41
N SER A 22 -5.13 -12.51 -1.47
CA SER A 22 -6.42 -12.60 -0.79
C SER A 22 -6.24 -13.00 0.67
N VAL A 23 -5.35 -13.96 0.98
CA VAL A 23 -5.10 -14.41 2.36
C VAL A 23 -4.33 -13.37 3.17
N PHE A 24 -3.38 -12.65 2.55
CA PHE A 24 -2.58 -11.62 3.25
C PHE A 24 -3.37 -10.31 3.42
N SER A 25 -4.23 -9.95 2.46
CA SER A 25 -5.23 -8.88 2.64
C SER A 25 -6.21 -9.23 3.78
N LEU A 26 -6.58 -10.52 3.91
CA LEU A 26 -7.44 -11.02 4.98
C LEU A 26 -6.72 -11.06 6.35
N ILE A 27 -5.44 -11.43 6.41
CA ILE A 27 -4.63 -11.43 7.65
C ILE A 27 -4.35 -10.00 8.13
N CYS A 28 -4.17 -9.03 7.23
CA CYS A 28 -4.17 -7.61 7.60
C CYS A 28 -5.55 -7.09 8.04
N SER A 29 -6.64 -7.75 7.65
CA SER A 29 -8.03 -7.36 7.97
C SER A 29 -8.64 -8.06 9.19
N LEU A 30 -8.05 -9.17 9.68
CA LEU A 30 -8.59 -9.95 10.80
C LEU A 30 -7.73 -9.80 12.05
N LYS A 31 -8.02 -8.76 12.83
CA LYS A 31 -7.89 -8.79 14.29
C LYS A 31 -9.29 -8.67 14.86
N LEU A 32 -9.97 -9.79 15.12
CA LEU A 32 -11.12 -9.94 16.03
C LEU A 32 -11.32 -11.46 16.33
N PRO A 33 -11.95 -11.83 17.47
CA PRO A 33 -11.58 -13.01 18.24
C PRO A 33 -12.15 -14.33 17.72
N THR A 34 -11.41 -15.39 18.02
CA THR A 34 -11.75 -16.80 17.76
C THR A 34 -13.15 -17.17 18.24
N ARG A 35 -13.99 -17.70 17.33
CA ARG A 35 -15.13 -18.53 17.70
C ARG A 35 -15.21 -19.75 16.78
N LYS A 36 -15.31 -20.92 17.42
CA LYS A 36 -15.28 -22.28 16.87
C LYS A 36 -16.09 -22.48 15.58
N MET A 37 -15.47 -23.16 14.61
CA MET A 37 -16.11 -23.89 13.52
C MET A 37 -17.10 -24.94 14.04
N ARG A 38 -18.25 -25.07 13.38
CA ARG A 38 -19.00 -26.33 13.24
C ARG A 38 -19.80 -26.32 11.92
N ASP A 39 -19.52 -27.37 11.15
CA ASP A 39 -20.36 -28.11 10.20
C ASP A 39 -20.78 -27.47 8.86
N PHE A 40 -20.20 -28.01 7.78
CA PHE A 40 -20.72 -27.98 6.40
C PHE A 40 -21.90 -28.95 6.25
N PRO A 41 -22.81 -28.69 5.28
CA PRO A 41 -22.89 -29.64 4.18
C PRO A 41 -23.01 -28.98 2.78
N SER A 42 -22.52 -29.73 1.80
CA SER A 42 -22.62 -29.54 0.36
C SER A 42 -24.05 -29.70 -0.18
N CYS A 43 -24.41 -29.01 -1.27
CA CYS A 43 -24.82 -29.60 -2.56
C CYS A 43 -25.47 -28.57 -3.52
N PHE A 44 -24.93 -28.54 -4.75
CA PHE A 44 -25.55 -28.40 -6.09
C PHE A 44 -26.76 -27.47 -6.36
N GLY A 45 -26.64 -26.67 -7.43
CA GLY A 45 -27.79 -26.08 -8.15
C GLY A 45 -27.37 -25.11 -9.26
N GLU A 46 -27.31 -25.62 -10.49
CA GLU A 46 -26.96 -24.97 -11.75
C GLU A 46 -28.06 -24.00 -12.27
N ASN A 47 -27.63 -23.01 -13.08
CA ASN A 47 -28.38 -22.09 -13.96
C ASN A 47 -29.03 -20.82 -13.36
N GLY A 48 -28.56 -19.66 -13.84
CA GLY A 48 -29.22 -18.38 -13.58
C GLY A 48 -28.51 -17.11 -14.07
N VAL A 49 -28.33 -16.98 -15.39
CA VAL A 49 -28.31 -15.72 -16.18
C VAL A 49 -27.21 -14.67 -15.93
N GLN A 50 -26.48 -14.40 -17.01
CA GLN A 50 -25.45 -13.39 -17.21
C GLN A 50 -25.91 -11.95 -16.94
N VAL A 51 -25.08 -11.17 -16.23
CA VAL A 51 -24.90 -9.73 -16.49
C VAL A 51 -23.40 -9.47 -16.55
N ALA A 52 -22.95 -9.14 -17.77
CA ALA A 52 -21.61 -8.77 -18.21
C ALA A 52 -20.56 -8.41 -17.14
N ASP A 53 -19.72 -9.38 -16.81
CA ASP A 53 -18.36 -9.13 -16.33
C ASP A 53 -17.47 -8.86 -17.55
N PHE A 54 -16.87 -7.66 -17.62
CA PHE A 54 -15.78 -7.40 -18.56
C PHE A 54 -14.59 -8.27 -18.18
N SER A 55 -14.57 -9.48 -18.75
CA SER A 55 -13.42 -10.36 -18.79
C SER A 55 -12.28 -9.63 -19.50
N SER A 56 -11.28 -9.22 -18.73
CA SER A 56 -9.99 -8.79 -19.27
C SER A 56 -9.36 -9.98 -19.99
N SER A 57 -9.42 -9.98 -21.31
CA SER A 57 -8.75 -10.96 -22.16
C SER A 57 -7.28 -11.08 -21.77
N ASN A 58 -6.88 -12.32 -21.51
CA ASN A 58 -5.59 -12.74 -20.98
C ASN A 58 -4.52 -12.73 -22.09
N ASN A 59 -4.21 -11.56 -22.65
CA ASN A 59 -3.10 -11.38 -23.60
C ASN A 59 -2.04 -10.47 -22.96
N GLY A 60 -0.86 -11.03 -22.67
CA GLY A 60 0.37 -10.30 -22.30
C GLY A 60 0.16 -9.14 -21.33
N LYS A 61 -0.07 -9.43 -20.03
CA LYS A 61 -0.16 -8.39 -19.00
C LYS A 61 1.21 -7.73 -18.83
N THR A 62 1.51 -6.76 -19.68
CA THR A 62 2.49 -5.72 -19.36
C THR A 62 2.04 -5.13 -18.03
N ALA A 63 2.83 -5.35 -16.98
CA ALA A 63 2.48 -4.83 -15.67
C ALA A 63 2.36 -3.31 -15.78
N GLN A 64 1.18 -2.79 -15.44
CA GLN A 64 0.90 -1.38 -15.54
C GLN A 64 1.68 -0.64 -14.46
N ASN A 65 2.32 0.46 -14.83
CA ASN A 65 3.07 1.28 -13.88
C ASN A 65 2.06 2.07 -13.04
N LEU A 66 1.88 1.62 -11.80
CA LEU A 66 0.81 2.03 -10.90
C LEU A 66 1.38 2.41 -9.52
N VAL A 67 0.92 3.54 -9.01
CA VAL A 67 1.16 3.99 -7.64
C VAL A 67 -0.18 4.29 -6.98
N THR A 68 -0.50 3.61 -5.89
CA THR A 68 -1.70 3.83 -5.09
C THR A 68 -1.33 4.34 -3.71
N CYS A 69 -1.86 5.49 -3.33
CA CYS A 69 -1.70 6.11 -2.01
C CYS A 69 -3.02 6.00 -1.26
N VAL A 70 -3.00 5.49 -0.04
CA VAL A 70 -4.18 5.32 0.82
C VAL A 70 -4.09 6.24 2.01
N TYR A 71 -5.15 6.99 2.24
CA TYR A 71 -5.29 7.95 3.32
C TYR A 71 -6.50 7.57 4.19
N GLN A 72 -6.36 7.68 5.50
CA GLN A 72 -7.46 7.52 6.42
C GLN A 72 -8.07 8.87 6.78
N CYS A 73 -9.38 8.96 6.70
CA CYS A 73 -10.14 10.15 7.04
C CYS A 73 -11.28 9.84 8.02
N ARG A 74 -11.89 10.89 8.56
CA ARG A 74 -13.19 10.80 9.25
C ARG A 74 -14.21 11.65 8.52
N LEU A 75 -15.30 11.03 8.08
CA LEU A 75 -16.45 11.71 7.47
C LEU A 75 -17.65 11.54 8.40
N ARG A 76 -18.17 12.66 8.93
CA ARG A 76 -19.31 12.70 9.87
C ARG A 76 -19.23 11.67 11.01
N GLY A 77 -18.04 11.49 11.57
CA GLY A 77 -17.77 10.57 12.68
C GLY A 77 -17.46 9.12 12.29
N ARG A 78 -17.58 8.75 11.01
CA ARG A 78 -17.20 7.42 10.49
C ARG A 78 -15.80 7.45 9.88
N SER A 79 -15.02 6.38 10.11
CA SER A 79 -13.70 6.22 9.48
C SER A 79 -13.87 5.78 8.03
N CYS A 80 -13.07 6.38 7.15
CA CYS A 80 -13.05 6.12 5.72
C CYS A 80 -11.62 5.99 5.21
N LEU A 81 -11.46 5.28 4.11
CA LEU A 81 -10.21 5.21 3.36
C LEU A 81 -10.38 5.93 2.02
N ILE A 82 -9.44 6.80 1.69
CA ILE A 82 -9.34 7.45 0.40
C ILE A 82 -8.16 6.81 -0.32
N SER A 83 -8.41 6.24 -1.48
CA SER A 83 -7.41 5.62 -2.34
C SER A 83 -7.17 6.49 -3.57
N VAL A 84 -5.97 7.05 -3.71
CA VAL A 84 -5.56 7.82 -4.89
C VAL A 84 -4.58 6.99 -5.70
N THR A 85 -4.97 6.59 -6.91
CA THR A 85 -4.14 5.76 -7.81
C THR A 85 -3.72 6.54 -9.04
N TRP A 86 -2.41 6.65 -9.22
CA TRP A 86 -1.76 7.17 -10.41
C TRP A 86 -1.36 6.01 -11.32
N SER A 87 -1.65 6.12 -12.61
CA SER A 87 -1.30 5.10 -13.60
C SER A 87 -0.56 5.70 -14.78
N LYS A 88 0.42 4.97 -15.31
CA LYS A 88 1.13 5.29 -16.55
C LYS A 88 0.99 4.13 -17.51
N ASN A 89 0.45 4.41 -18.69
CA ASN A 89 0.40 3.46 -19.80
C ASN A 89 0.88 4.12 -21.09
N LEU A 90 0.91 3.37 -22.19
CA LEU A 90 1.32 3.88 -23.50
C LEU A 90 0.45 5.05 -24.00
N MET A 91 -0.78 5.17 -23.49
CA MET A 91 -1.73 6.22 -23.86
C MET A 91 -1.59 7.50 -23.02
N GLY A 92 -0.86 7.44 -21.89
CA GLY A 92 -0.60 8.59 -21.03
C GLY A 92 -0.73 8.28 -19.54
N GLN A 93 -0.96 9.35 -18.77
CA GLN A 93 -1.12 9.32 -17.32
C GLN A 93 -2.60 9.31 -16.94
N GLY A 94 -2.99 8.45 -16.01
CA GLY A 94 -4.33 8.34 -15.46
C GLY A 94 -4.36 8.63 -13.96
N LEU A 95 -5.52 9.06 -13.47
CA LEU A 95 -5.79 9.27 -12.05
C LEU A 95 -7.10 8.58 -11.68
N SER A 96 -7.10 7.84 -10.58
CA SER A 96 -8.30 7.25 -9.98
C SER A 96 -8.38 7.66 -8.52
N VAL A 97 -9.56 8.07 -8.07
CA VAL A 97 -9.84 8.39 -6.66
C VAL A 97 -10.98 7.51 -6.19
N GLY A 98 -10.71 6.63 -5.24
CA GLY A 98 -11.69 5.81 -4.55
C GLY A 98 -11.91 6.29 -3.12
N ILE A 99 -13.13 6.15 -2.62
CA ILE A 99 -13.43 6.30 -1.19
C ILE A 99 -14.15 5.04 -0.75
N ASP A 100 -13.60 4.39 0.24
CA ASP A 100 -14.06 3.13 0.80
C ASP A 100 -14.43 3.33 2.28
N ASP A 101 -15.38 2.55 2.78
CA ASP A 101 -15.70 2.52 4.19
C ASP A 101 -14.71 1.70 5.03
N SER A 102 -14.90 1.68 6.35
CA SER A 102 -14.09 0.87 7.26
C SER A 102 -14.20 -0.65 7.04
N SER A 103 -15.21 -1.11 6.30
CA SER A 103 -15.39 -2.50 5.86
C SER A 103 -14.92 -2.74 4.41
N ASN A 104 -14.18 -1.80 3.83
CA ASN A 104 -13.71 -1.83 2.44
C ASN A 104 -14.82 -1.95 1.38
N GLN A 105 -16.03 -1.49 1.70
CA GLN A 105 -17.07 -1.31 0.69
C GLN A 105 -16.82 -0.01 -0.05
N CYS A 106 -16.77 -0.10 -1.38
CA CYS A 106 -16.59 1.05 -2.26
C CYS A 106 -17.79 1.98 -2.14
N LEU A 107 -17.57 3.17 -1.57
CA LEU A 107 -18.59 4.21 -1.48
C LEU A 107 -18.64 5.03 -2.77
N CYS A 108 -17.47 5.29 -3.34
CA CYS A 108 -17.38 5.98 -4.62
C CYS A 108 -16.04 5.74 -5.32
N LYS A 109 -16.06 5.85 -6.64
CA LYS A 109 -14.86 5.81 -7.47
C LYS A 109 -14.96 6.79 -8.63
N VAL A 110 -13.87 7.51 -8.86
CA VAL A 110 -13.72 8.48 -9.94
C VAL A 110 -12.49 8.12 -10.73
N ASP A 111 -12.69 7.65 -11.95
CA ASP A 111 -11.61 7.33 -12.89
C ASP A 111 -11.48 8.43 -13.94
N ILE A 112 -10.30 9.05 -13.99
CA ILE A 112 -9.89 10.01 -15.00
C ILE A 112 -8.99 9.25 -15.97
N LYS A 113 -9.58 8.86 -17.10
CA LYS A 113 -8.90 8.08 -18.12
C LYS A 113 -7.75 8.91 -18.77
N PRO A 114 -6.65 8.26 -19.15
CA PRO A 114 -5.47 8.90 -19.78
C PRO A 114 -5.69 9.38 -21.23
N TRP A 115 -6.93 9.53 -21.69
CA TRP A 115 -7.21 9.78 -23.11
C TRP A 115 -6.99 11.23 -23.53
N LEU A 116 -6.64 11.46 -24.81
CA LEU A 116 -6.31 12.77 -25.39
C LEU A 116 -7.43 13.82 -25.28
N PHE A 117 -8.69 13.39 -25.08
CA PHE A 117 -9.85 14.28 -24.88
C PHE A 117 -10.33 14.35 -23.43
N SER A 118 -9.65 13.68 -22.51
CA SER A 118 -9.97 13.75 -21.08
C SER A 118 -9.63 15.14 -20.56
N LYS A 119 -10.57 15.76 -19.85
CA LYS A 119 -10.33 17.04 -19.19
C LYS A 119 -9.32 16.83 -18.06
N ARG A 120 -8.06 17.19 -18.33
CA ARG A 120 -6.96 17.20 -17.34
C ARG A 120 -7.25 18.07 -16.13
N ARG A 121 -8.27 18.94 -16.21
CA ARG A 121 -8.80 19.76 -15.13
C ARG A 121 -10.30 19.52 -15.00
N GLY A 122 -10.78 19.30 -13.79
CA GLY A 122 -12.19 19.03 -13.59
C GLY A 122 -12.61 18.96 -12.13
N SER A 123 -13.88 18.65 -11.96
CA SER A 123 -14.47 18.32 -10.67
C SER A 123 -15.57 17.30 -10.86
N LYS A 124 -15.77 16.45 -9.86
CA LYS A 124 -16.86 15.48 -9.81
C LYS A 124 -17.46 15.49 -8.41
N SER A 125 -18.75 15.75 -8.36
CA SER A 125 -19.55 15.67 -7.13
C SER A 125 -20.18 14.30 -7.04
N LEU A 126 -20.23 13.75 -5.85
CA LEU A 126 -20.86 12.49 -5.52
C LEU A 126 -21.45 12.55 -4.11
N GLU A 127 -22.32 11.61 -3.78
CA GLU A 127 -22.95 11.52 -2.48
C GLU A 127 -22.61 10.18 -1.84
N ALA A 128 -22.09 10.22 -0.62
CA ALA A 128 -21.86 9.04 0.21
C ALA A 128 -22.16 9.40 1.67
N TYR A 129 -22.65 8.48 2.48
CA TYR A 129 -23.03 8.76 3.89
C TYR A 129 -23.95 9.99 4.10
N ALA A 130 -24.85 10.25 3.13
CA ALA A 130 -25.71 11.44 3.12
C ALA A 130 -24.92 12.77 3.21
N CYS A 131 -23.63 12.76 2.86
CA CYS A 131 -22.80 13.95 2.71
C CYS A 131 -22.39 14.13 1.24
N LYS A 132 -22.26 15.40 0.86
CA LYS A 132 -21.79 15.75 -0.47
C LYS A 132 -20.27 15.74 -0.48
N ILE A 133 -19.71 14.94 -1.39
CA ILE A 133 -18.27 14.81 -1.61
C ILE A 133 -17.96 15.40 -2.97
N ASP A 134 -17.10 16.41 -3.00
CA ASP A 134 -16.65 17.08 -4.20
C ASP A 134 -15.15 16.79 -4.40
N ILE A 135 -14.83 16.11 -5.50
CA ILE A 135 -13.45 15.81 -5.90
C ILE A 135 -13.05 16.82 -6.98
N TYR A 136 -11.98 17.55 -6.77
CA TYR A 136 -11.41 18.52 -7.69
C TYR A 136 -10.02 18.06 -8.12
N TRP A 137 -9.67 18.26 -9.39
CA TRP A 137 -8.34 17.97 -9.88
C TRP A 137 -7.91 18.97 -10.94
N ASP A 138 -6.61 19.23 -10.96
CA ASP A 138 -5.95 19.93 -12.05
C ASP A 138 -4.58 19.32 -12.31
N LEU A 139 -4.48 18.65 -13.45
CA LEU A 139 -3.27 18.01 -13.96
C LEU A 139 -2.83 18.68 -15.26
N SER A 140 -3.36 19.86 -15.63
CA SER A 140 -3.06 20.47 -16.93
C SER A 140 -1.60 20.88 -17.08
N SER A 141 -0.98 21.28 -15.97
CA SER A 141 0.41 21.75 -15.88
C SER A 141 1.33 20.74 -15.16
N ALA A 142 0.83 19.53 -14.92
CA ALA A 142 1.52 18.51 -14.15
C ALA A 142 2.79 18.07 -14.87
N LYS A 143 3.93 18.11 -14.18
CA LYS A 143 5.20 17.58 -14.67
C LYS A 143 5.45 16.21 -14.06
N PHE A 144 5.83 15.26 -14.90
CA PHE A 144 6.04 13.86 -14.52
C PHE A 144 7.50 13.47 -14.72
N GLY A 145 8.02 12.66 -13.81
CA GLY A 145 9.31 12.00 -13.99
C GLY A 145 9.19 10.67 -14.74
N SER A 146 10.02 9.71 -14.35
CA SER A 146 9.95 8.33 -14.85
C SER A 146 8.67 7.60 -14.40
N GLY A 147 8.16 7.93 -13.21
CA GLY A 147 6.98 7.32 -12.59
C GLY A 147 5.61 7.83 -13.08
N PRO A 148 4.51 7.26 -12.53
CA PRO A 148 3.14 7.66 -12.84
C PRO A 148 2.69 8.86 -11.99
N GLU A 149 3.31 9.08 -10.83
CA GLU A 149 2.99 10.17 -9.90
C GLU A 149 3.57 11.51 -10.41
N PRO A 150 2.78 12.61 -10.41
CA PRO A 150 3.26 13.94 -10.76
C PRO A 150 4.18 14.52 -9.69
N LEU A 151 5.21 15.25 -10.12
CA LEU A 151 6.21 15.88 -9.26
C LEU A 151 5.83 17.30 -8.86
N GLU A 152 5.26 18.08 -9.79
CA GLU A 152 4.91 19.49 -9.60
C GLU A 152 3.82 19.93 -10.60
N GLY A 153 3.25 21.11 -10.39
CA GLY A 153 2.26 21.74 -11.26
C GLY A 153 0.88 21.08 -11.23
N TYR A 154 0.47 20.50 -10.09
CA TYR A 154 -0.80 19.79 -9.98
C TYR A 154 -1.52 20.01 -8.65
N TYR A 155 -2.83 19.70 -8.63
CA TYR A 155 -3.51 19.40 -7.37
C TYR A 155 -4.60 18.33 -7.53
N VAL A 156 -4.87 17.62 -6.44
CA VAL A 156 -6.07 16.78 -6.26
C VAL A 156 -6.64 17.12 -4.89
N GLY A 157 -7.88 17.59 -4.85
CA GLY A 157 -8.57 18.01 -3.63
C GLY A 157 -9.85 17.22 -3.42
N ILE A 158 -10.10 16.75 -2.21
CA ILE A 158 -11.36 16.12 -1.82
C ILE A 158 -11.99 16.98 -0.74
N VAL A 159 -13.20 17.46 -1.03
CA VAL A 159 -13.96 18.37 -0.18
C VAL A 159 -15.23 17.69 0.27
N VAL A 160 -15.52 17.74 1.56
CA VAL A 160 -16.77 17.22 2.13
C VAL A 160 -17.44 18.32 2.93
N ASP A 161 -18.73 18.57 2.69
CA ASP A 161 -19.49 19.62 3.37
C ASP A 161 -18.75 20.99 3.38
N LYS A 162 -18.12 21.35 2.24
CA LYS A 162 -17.27 22.56 2.03
C LYS A 162 -15.94 22.62 2.81
N GLN A 163 -15.53 21.52 3.44
CA GLN A 163 -14.23 21.40 4.13
C GLN A 163 -13.27 20.53 3.32
N MET A 164 -12.03 20.99 3.14
CA MET A 164 -10.99 20.24 2.43
C MET A 164 -10.44 19.12 3.32
N VAL A 165 -10.74 17.86 2.99
CA VAL A 165 -10.34 16.68 3.77
C VAL A 165 -8.97 16.16 3.33
N LEU A 166 -8.69 16.21 2.03
CA LEU A 166 -7.41 15.80 1.44
C LEU A 166 -7.02 16.79 0.35
N LEU A 167 -5.78 17.29 0.39
CA LEU A 167 -5.20 18.11 -0.67
C LEU A 167 -3.80 17.58 -1.01
N LEU A 168 -3.65 17.13 -2.25
CA LEU A 168 -2.38 16.68 -2.83
C LEU A 168 -1.90 17.70 -3.86
N GLY A 169 -0.59 17.80 -4.02
CA GLY A 169 0.06 18.70 -4.99
C GLY A 169 0.47 20.07 -4.44
N ASP A 170 1.14 20.83 -5.29
CA ASP A 170 1.76 22.13 -5.02
C ASP A 170 0.85 23.32 -5.35
N LEU A 171 -0.14 23.15 -6.24
CA LEU A 171 -1.11 24.18 -6.63
C LEU A 171 -2.23 24.39 -5.58
N ARG A 172 -1.83 24.57 -4.32
CA ARG A 172 -2.76 24.65 -3.18
C ARG A 172 -3.70 25.84 -3.26
N ARG A 173 -3.18 27.01 -3.64
CA ARG A 173 -3.97 28.25 -3.73
C ARG A 173 -5.08 28.13 -4.77
N GLU A 174 -4.77 27.52 -5.90
CA GLU A 174 -5.70 27.28 -7.01
C GLU A 174 -6.78 26.28 -6.59
N ALA A 175 -6.42 25.25 -5.82
CA ALA A 175 -7.35 24.28 -5.25
C ALA A 175 -8.38 24.93 -4.30
N PHE A 176 -7.93 25.79 -3.38
CA PHE A 176 -8.84 26.52 -2.47
C PHE A 176 -9.73 27.51 -3.23
N LYS A 177 -9.17 28.24 -4.19
CA LYS A 177 -9.95 29.16 -5.05
C LYS A 177 -11.03 28.42 -5.84
N LYS A 178 -10.76 27.20 -6.33
CA LYS A 178 -11.71 26.43 -7.13
C LYS A 178 -12.81 25.78 -6.29
N SER A 179 -12.45 25.31 -5.10
CA SER A 179 -13.37 24.60 -4.19
C SER A 179 -14.22 25.53 -3.32
N ASN A 180 -13.86 26.82 -3.19
CA ASN A 180 -14.44 27.73 -2.20
C ASN A 180 -14.43 27.15 -0.77
N SER A 181 -13.44 26.31 -0.47
CA SER A 181 -13.29 25.66 0.83
C SER A 181 -12.40 26.48 1.76
N SER A 182 -12.62 26.32 3.07
CA SER A 182 -11.81 26.97 4.09
C SER A 182 -10.38 26.37 4.13
N PRO A 183 -9.33 27.17 4.34
CA PRO A 183 -7.92 26.72 4.36
C PRO A 183 -7.52 25.90 5.61
N VAL A 184 -8.47 25.18 6.21
CA VAL A 184 -8.22 24.30 7.36
C VAL A 184 -7.24 23.19 6.94
N PRO A 185 -6.28 22.80 7.80
CA PRO A 185 -5.40 21.67 7.52
C PRO A 185 -6.20 20.41 7.18
N SER A 186 -5.80 19.73 6.11
CA SER A 186 -6.40 18.47 5.69
C SER A 186 -6.38 17.47 6.84
N SER A 187 -7.53 16.86 7.13
CA SER A 187 -7.68 15.92 8.24
C SER A 187 -7.33 14.47 7.89
N ALA A 188 -6.99 14.19 6.64
CA ALA A 188 -6.63 12.86 6.18
C ALA A 188 -5.18 12.51 6.57
N VAL A 189 -4.99 11.31 7.14
CA VAL A 189 -3.69 10.77 7.54
C VAL A 189 -3.20 9.80 6.46
N PHE A 190 -1.96 9.96 6.00
CA PHE A 190 -1.38 9.05 5.01
C PHE A 190 -0.94 7.73 5.67
N ILE A 191 -1.55 6.61 5.29
CA ILE A 191 -1.32 5.33 5.98
C ILE A 191 -0.59 4.30 5.13
N SER A 192 -0.73 4.36 3.80
CA SER A 192 -0.13 3.35 2.96
C SER A 192 0.19 3.84 1.55
N LYS A 193 1.29 3.34 1.00
CA LYS A 193 1.66 3.50 -0.41
C LYS A 193 1.88 2.12 -1.02
N LYS A 194 1.35 1.89 -2.20
CA LYS A 194 1.59 0.72 -3.03
C LYS A 194 2.18 1.16 -4.35
N GLU A 195 3.31 0.60 -4.75
CA GLU A 195 4.00 0.97 -5.99
C GLU A 195 4.41 -0.28 -6.77
N HIS A 196 4.26 -0.22 -8.09
CA HIS A 196 4.78 -1.21 -9.03
C HIS A 196 6.09 -0.69 -9.63
N ILE A 197 7.21 -1.28 -9.24
CA ILE A 197 8.55 -0.91 -9.72
C ILE A 197 9.07 -1.94 -10.71
N PHE A 198 9.88 -1.51 -11.67
CA PHE A 198 10.37 -2.33 -12.77
C PHE A 198 11.88 -2.23 -12.87
N GLY A 199 12.53 -3.37 -13.10
CA GLY A 199 13.99 -3.45 -13.15
C GLY A 199 14.46 -4.82 -13.60
N LYS A 200 15.77 -4.97 -13.85
CA LYS A 200 16.37 -6.28 -14.18
C LYS A 200 16.93 -6.94 -12.93
N LYS A 201 17.94 -6.30 -12.34
CA LYS A 201 18.62 -6.74 -11.11
C LYS A 201 18.44 -5.76 -9.96
N VAL A 202 18.24 -4.49 -10.29
CA VAL A 202 18.17 -3.37 -9.35
C VAL A 202 16.83 -2.70 -9.52
N PHE A 203 16.13 -2.48 -8.40
CA PHE A 203 14.83 -1.86 -8.33
C PHE A 203 14.91 -0.69 -7.36
N CYS A 204 14.45 0.48 -7.79
CA CYS A 204 14.55 1.70 -7.00
C CYS A 204 13.15 2.23 -6.66
N SER A 205 12.98 2.74 -5.45
CA SER A 205 11.80 3.47 -5.00
C SER A 205 12.24 4.57 -4.03
N LYS A 206 11.35 5.53 -3.77
CA LYS A 206 11.54 6.60 -2.79
C LYS A 206 10.43 6.54 -1.77
N ALA A 207 10.78 6.63 -0.49
CA ALA A 207 9.82 6.56 0.60
C ALA A 207 10.14 7.52 1.73
N GLN A 208 9.09 8.04 2.36
CA GLN A 208 9.17 8.83 3.57
C GLN A 208 8.58 7.99 4.70
N PHE A 209 9.40 7.60 5.68
CA PHE A 209 8.98 6.69 6.75
C PHE A 209 8.38 7.39 7.97
N CYS A 210 8.47 8.71 8.07
CA CYS A 210 7.83 9.47 9.13
C CYS A 210 7.19 10.75 8.58
N ASP A 211 6.13 11.22 9.23
CA ASP A 211 5.43 12.45 8.84
C ASP A 211 6.40 13.63 8.84
N ASN A 212 6.49 14.34 7.71
CA ASN A 212 7.45 15.42 7.47
C ASN A 212 8.94 15.02 7.60
N GLY A 213 9.25 13.73 7.52
CA GLY A 213 10.61 13.20 7.50
C GLY A 213 11.35 13.44 6.18
N GLN A 214 12.58 12.96 6.10
CA GLN A 214 13.32 12.96 4.84
C GLN A 214 12.78 11.89 3.88
N ILE A 215 12.91 12.13 2.59
CA ILE A 215 12.63 11.13 1.56
C ILE A 215 13.89 10.29 1.40
N HIS A 216 13.77 8.99 1.64
CA HIS A 216 14.86 8.04 1.55
C HIS A 216 14.83 7.28 0.22
N ASP A 217 16.02 7.03 -0.32
CA ASP A 217 16.21 6.19 -1.50
C ASP A 217 16.28 4.72 -1.11
N ILE A 218 15.31 3.94 -1.58
CA ILE A 218 15.25 2.48 -1.39
C ILE A 218 15.77 1.81 -2.66
N ILE A 219 16.80 0.98 -2.52
CA ILE A 219 17.35 0.17 -3.62
C ILE A 219 17.28 -1.30 -3.21
N ILE A 220 16.63 -2.10 -4.04
CA ILE A 220 16.51 -3.54 -3.89
C ILE A 220 17.34 -4.17 -5.00
N GLU A 221 18.33 -4.97 -4.63
CA GLU A 221 19.18 -5.70 -5.55
C GLU A 221 18.95 -7.20 -5.35
N CYS A 222 18.76 -7.91 -6.45
CA CYS A 222 18.63 -9.37 -6.45
C CYS A 222 19.42 -9.93 -7.62
N ASP A 223 20.53 -10.60 -7.32
CA ASP A 223 21.30 -11.30 -8.35
C ASP A 223 20.81 -12.75 -8.44
N THR A 224 20.07 -13.05 -9.52
CA THR A 224 19.58 -14.40 -9.81
C THR A 224 20.36 -15.06 -10.94
N ASN A 225 21.46 -14.44 -11.41
CA ASN A 225 22.26 -15.03 -12.48
C ASN A 225 23.03 -16.22 -11.91
N GLY A 226 22.71 -17.42 -12.40
CA GLY A 226 23.06 -18.73 -11.81
C GLY A 226 24.54 -19.10 -11.68
N VAL A 227 25.47 -18.14 -11.79
CA VAL A 227 26.90 -18.34 -11.50
C VAL A 227 27.16 -18.25 -9.99
N THR A 228 26.33 -17.51 -9.25
CA THR A 228 26.49 -17.27 -7.81
C THR A 228 25.21 -17.62 -7.05
N GLU A 229 25.33 -18.06 -5.78
CA GLU A 229 24.16 -18.25 -4.93
C GLU A 229 23.32 -16.96 -4.87
N PRO A 230 21.99 -17.03 -5.16
CA PRO A 230 21.17 -15.84 -5.20
C PRO A 230 21.09 -15.18 -3.82
N CYS A 231 21.26 -13.86 -3.80
CA CYS A 231 21.15 -13.05 -2.61
C CYS A 231 20.27 -11.83 -2.83
N LEU A 232 19.60 -11.41 -1.76
CA LEU A 232 18.80 -10.19 -1.72
C LEU A 232 19.58 -9.15 -0.92
N ILE A 233 19.78 -7.98 -1.50
CA ILE A 233 20.41 -6.83 -0.83
C ILE A 233 19.40 -5.70 -0.85
N LEU A 234 19.19 -5.09 0.31
CA LEU A 234 18.38 -3.89 0.45
C LEU A 234 19.26 -2.78 0.97
N ARG A 235 19.26 -1.65 0.24
CA ARG A 235 19.95 -0.43 0.61
C ARG A 235 18.94 0.68 0.86
N VAL A 236 19.22 1.48 1.88
CA VAL A 236 18.53 2.74 2.16
C VAL A 236 19.58 3.85 2.15
N ASP A 237 19.39 4.89 1.34
CA ASP A 237 20.34 5.99 1.14
C ASP A 237 21.77 5.52 0.85
N SER A 238 21.88 4.58 -0.09
CA SER A 238 23.14 3.92 -0.48
C SER A 238 23.80 3.03 0.58
N LYS A 239 23.25 2.95 1.81
CA LYS A 239 23.76 2.08 2.88
C LYS A 239 23.04 0.74 2.85
N THR A 240 23.79 -0.36 2.87
CA THR A 240 23.21 -1.71 2.96
C THR A 240 22.63 -1.93 4.36
N VAL A 241 21.32 -2.12 4.44
CA VAL A 241 20.59 -2.33 5.70
C VAL A 241 20.15 -3.76 5.91
N LEU A 242 20.07 -4.56 4.83
CA LEU A 242 19.71 -5.97 4.90
C LEU A 242 20.40 -6.72 3.76
N GLN A 243 20.97 -7.88 4.10
CA GLN A 243 21.53 -8.83 3.13
C GLN A 243 21.08 -10.25 3.49
N VAL A 244 20.32 -10.88 2.61
CA VAL A 244 19.85 -12.26 2.75
C VAL A 244 20.59 -13.14 1.76
N LYS A 245 21.50 -13.96 2.29
CA LYS A 245 22.20 -15.02 1.53
C LYS A 245 21.32 -16.26 1.42
N ARG A 246 21.62 -17.13 0.45
CA ARG A 246 20.91 -18.39 0.22
C ARG A 246 19.40 -18.18 0.01
N LEU A 247 19.06 -17.24 -0.87
CA LEU A 247 17.69 -16.75 -1.06
C LEU A 247 16.70 -17.86 -1.49
N GLN A 248 17.18 -18.94 -2.11
CA GLN A 248 16.39 -20.13 -2.43
C GLN A 248 15.78 -20.83 -1.21
N TRP A 249 16.36 -20.64 -0.02
CA TRP A 249 15.84 -21.19 1.24
C TRP A 249 15.15 -20.13 2.10
N LYS A 250 15.40 -18.85 1.82
CA LYS A 250 14.89 -17.68 2.56
C LYS A 250 14.07 -16.75 1.66
N PHE A 251 13.36 -17.32 0.70
CA PHE A 251 12.60 -16.57 -0.31
C PHE A 251 11.40 -15.83 0.29
N ARG A 252 11.00 -16.17 1.52
CA ARG A 252 10.05 -15.42 2.35
C ARG A 252 10.67 -15.16 3.72
N GLY A 253 10.47 -13.97 4.25
CA GLY A 253 10.95 -13.62 5.58
C GLY A 253 10.71 -12.17 5.96
N ASN A 254 11.19 -11.80 7.14
CA ASN A 254 11.10 -10.45 7.66
C ASN A 254 12.34 -10.07 8.48
N HIS A 255 12.61 -8.77 8.58
CA HIS A 255 13.72 -8.21 9.35
C HIS A 255 13.41 -6.76 9.72
N THR A 256 13.81 -6.33 10.91
CA THR A 256 13.64 -4.93 11.34
C THR A 256 14.92 -4.15 11.11
N ILE A 257 14.84 -3.06 10.34
CA ILE A 257 15.95 -2.14 10.11
C ILE A 257 15.71 -0.83 10.88
N LEU A 258 16.78 -0.07 11.12
CA LEU A 258 16.70 1.28 11.68
C LEU A 258 16.98 2.30 10.57
N VAL A 259 16.00 3.17 10.32
CA VAL A 259 16.13 4.30 9.38
C VAL A 259 16.02 5.58 10.20
N GLU A 260 17.12 6.33 10.34
CA GLU A 260 17.18 7.54 11.18
C GLU A 260 16.66 7.33 12.63
N GLY A 261 16.92 6.16 13.20
CA GLY A 261 16.45 5.79 14.55
C GLY A 261 15.00 5.28 14.61
N LEU A 262 14.26 5.31 13.50
CA LEU A 262 12.94 4.70 13.39
C LEU A 262 13.06 3.21 13.04
N ALA A 263 12.39 2.36 13.82
CA ALA A 263 12.27 0.93 13.52
C ALA A 263 11.29 0.70 12.36
N VAL A 264 11.79 0.09 11.29
CA VAL A 264 11.00 -0.27 10.11
C VAL A 264 11.10 -1.79 9.91
N GLU A 265 9.97 -2.47 10.05
CA GLU A 265 9.85 -3.90 9.71
C GLU A 265 9.78 -4.06 8.20
N VAL A 266 10.70 -4.83 7.65
CA VAL A 266 10.75 -5.18 6.23
C VAL A 266 10.32 -6.64 6.08
N PHE A 267 9.34 -6.89 5.24
CA PHE A 267 8.91 -8.22 4.82
C PHE A 267 9.23 -8.40 3.34
N TRP A 268 9.60 -9.61 2.93
CA TRP A 268 9.83 -9.95 1.53
C TRP A 268 9.18 -11.28 1.17
N ASP A 269 8.68 -11.35 -0.06
CA ASP A 269 8.34 -12.56 -0.80
C ASP A 269 8.92 -12.45 -2.20
N VAL A 270 9.98 -13.23 -2.46
CA VAL A 270 10.66 -13.29 -3.76
C VAL A 270 10.46 -14.62 -4.46
N HIS A 271 9.47 -15.42 -4.04
CA HIS A 271 9.21 -16.74 -4.61
C HIS A 271 9.04 -16.68 -6.13
N SER A 272 8.23 -15.75 -6.63
CA SER A 272 7.96 -15.64 -8.06
C SER A 272 9.20 -15.22 -8.87
N TRP A 273 10.17 -14.54 -8.25
CA TRP A 273 11.44 -14.21 -8.93
C TRP A 273 12.37 -15.39 -9.11
N LEU A 274 12.25 -16.42 -8.27
CA LEU A 274 13.17 -17.56 -8.20
C LEU A 274 12.61 -18.81 -8.88
N PHE A 275 11.29 -19.02 -8.81
CA PHE A 275 10.67 -20.29 -9.17
C PHE A 275 9.58 -20.19 -10.25
N SER A 276 9.23 -18.99 -10.72
CA SER A 276 8.23 -18.82 -11.78
C SER A 276 8.84 -18.86 -13.18
N THR A 277 8.13 -19.48 -14.12
CA THR A 277 8.48 -19.58 -15.54
C THR A 277 7.96 -18.42 -16.39
N SER A 278 7.06 -17.62 -15.83
CA SER A 278 6.53 -16.37 -16.42
C SER A 278 7.11 -15.16 -15.68
N PRO A 279 7.06 -13.93 -16.25
CA PRO A 279 7.52 -12.72 -15.57
C PRO A 279 6.78 -12.52 -14.24
N GLY A 280 7.43 -12.96 -13.16
CA GLY A 280 6.94 -12.90 -11.80
C GLY A 280 7.37 -11.62 -11.11
N ASN A 281 6.64 -11.25 -10.07
CA ASN A 281 6.97 -10.13 -9.20
C ASN A 281 7.41 -10.61 -7.81
N ALA A 282 8.33 -9.87 -7.20
CA ALA A 282 8.55 -9.94 -5.77
C ALA A 282 7.74 -8.87 -5.07
N VAL A 283 7.40 -9.14 -3.82
CA VAL A 283 6.67 -8.21 -2.94
C VAL A 283 7.55 -7.86 -1.76
N PHE A 284 7.71 -6.56 -1.52
CA PHE A 284 8.38 -6.03 -0.33
C PHE A 284 7.40 -5.15 0.42
N MET A 285 7.33 -5.31 1.73
CA MET A 285 6.53 -4.45 2.59
C MET A 285 7.44 -3.81 3.63
N PHE A 286 7.43 -2.49 3.71
CA PHE A 286 8.09 -1.73 4.75
C PHE A 286 7.00 -1.18 5.67
N LYS A 287 7.06 -1.51 6.94
CA LYS A 287 6.08 -1.11 7.93
C LYS A 287 6.79 -0.35 9.04
N THR A 288 6.38 0.88 9.25
CA THR A 288 6.93 1.71 10.31
C THR A 288 6.29 1.32 11.63
N CYS A 289 7.13 0.98 12.61
CA CYS A 289 6.71 0.80 13.98
C CYS A 289 6.81 2.17 14.62
N LEU A 290 5.68 2.77 14.99
CA LEU A 290 5.73 4.01 15.76
C LEU A 290 6.43 3.70 17.09
N SER A 291 7.64 4.21 17.23
CA SER A 291 8.34 4.19 18.51
C SER A 291 7.49 4.98 19.50
N ALA A 292 7.10 4.34 20.60
CA ALA A 292 6.39 4.98 21.71
C ALA A 292 7.20 6.13 22.34
N GLU A 293 8.45 6.34 21.93
CA GLU A 293 9.35 7.35 22.50
C GLU A 293 8.93 8.79 22.16
N LYS A 294 8.22 9.03 21.04
CA LYS A 294 7.68 10.37 20.72
C LYS A 294 6.39 10.74 21.49
N LEU A 295 5.83 9.82 22.29
CA LEU A 295 4.66 10.09 23.15
C LEU A 295 5.03 10.58 24.57
N TRP A 296 6.31 10.57 24.94
CA TRP A 296 6.76 10.97 26.29
C TRP A 296 7.61 12.24 26.32
N GLY A 297 7.62 13.01 25.23
CA GLY A 297 8.28 14.32 25.16
C GLY A 297 7.55 15.43 25.92
N SER A 298 7.16 15.19 27.18
CA SER A 298 6.83 16.23 28.18
C SER A 298 6.50 15.61 29.54
N GLN A 299 7.51 15.29 30.36
CA GLN A 299 7.61 15.67 31.79
C GLN A 299 8.84 15.03 32.50
N PRO A 300 9.30 15.60 33.64
CA PRO A 300 10.70 15.53 34.06
C PRO A 300 11.04 14.30 34.91
N VAL A 301 12.32 13.90 34.78
CA VAL A 301 13.26 13.21 35.68
C VAL A 301 12.74 12.52 36.95
N CYS A 302 13.14 11.24 37.08
CA CYS A 302 13.52 10.40 38.25
C CYS A 302 12.99 8.96 37.98
N ASP A 303 13.71 7.83 38.00
CA ASP A 303 14.95 7.36 38.64
C ASP A 303 15.46 6.13 37.84
N PRO A 304 16.75 5.75 37.82
CA PRO A 304 17.28 4.71 36.96
C PRO A 304 17.41 3.39 37.73
N ASN A 305 16.34 2.61 37.88
CA ASN A 305 16.44 1.17 38.16
C ASN A 305 15.05 0.52 38.11
N VAL A 306 14.84 -0.28 37.06
CA VAL A 306 14.09 -1.56 37.01
C VAL A 306 13.73 -1.78 35.53
N LEU A 307 14.64 -2.44 34.81
CA LEU A 307 14.35 -3.08 33.54
C LEU A 307 13.44 -4.28 33.81
N SER A 308 12.16 -4.18 33.43
CA SER A 308 11.34 -5.36 33.19
C SER A 308 10.31 -5.02 32.11
N TRP A 309 10.63 -5.40 30.88
CA TRP A 309 9.77 -5.25 29.73
C TRP A 309 8.59 -6.21 29.88
N SER A 310 7.44 -5.69 30.34
CA SER A 310 6.17 -6.40 30.34
C SER A 310 5.22 -5.72 29.36
N PHE A 311 5.17 -6.26 28.13
CA PHE A 311 4.22 -5.85 27.10
C PHE A 311 2.86 -6.48 27.41
N SER A 312 2.12 -5.91 28.36
CA SER A 312 0.71 -6.27 28.57
C SER A 312 -0.07 -5.12 29.21
N GLN A 313 -1.19 -4.80 28.57
CA GLN A 313 -2.31 -4.01 29.08
C GLN A 313 -2.05 -2.54 29.47
N ARG A 314 -2.38 -1.63 28.55
CA ARG A 314 -3.33 -0.53 28.78
C ARG A 314 -3.63 0.19 27.47
N PHE A 315 -4.74 -0.20 26.83
CA PHE A 315 -5.41 0.63 25.82
C PHE A 315 -6.65 1.23 26.50
N SER A 316 -6.60 2.53 26.81
CA SER A 316 -7.78 3.35 26.98
C SER A 316 -7.52 4.75 26.46
N ASP A 317 -8.24 5.04 25.38
CA ASP A 317 -8.85 6.29 24.93
C ASP A 317 -8.10 7.64 25.02
N SER A 318 -8.16 8.27 23.84
CA SER A 318 -8.06 9.70 23.50
C SER A 318 -6.68 10.25 23.12
N LYS A 319 -6.68 10.86 21.91
CA LYS A 319 -5.64 11.62 21.19
C LYS A 319 -4.70 10.79 20.29
N SER A 320 -5.00 10.85 18.99
CA SER A 320 -4.15 10.46 17.85
C SER A 320 -3.28 9.24 18.08
N GLN A 321 -3.88 8.04 18.02
CA GLN A 321 -3.13 6.84 17.70
C GLN A 321 -2.47 7.09 16.35
N GLY A 322 -1.16 7.31 16.32
CA GLY A 322 -0.42 7.35 15.07
C GLY A 322 -0.74 6.05 14.34
N LEU A 323 -1.23 6.18 13.11
CA LEU A 323 -1.42 5.04 12.24
C LEU A 323 -0.04 4.77 11.65
N GLY A 324 0.50 3.57 11.86
CA GLY A 324 1.78 3.21 11.25
C GLY A 324 1.68 3.28 9.73
N PHE A 325 2.69 3.87 9.10
CA PHE A 325 2.82 3.92 7.64
C PHE A 325 3.30 2.56 7.10
N SER A 326 2.69 2.11 6.00
CA SER A 326 3.13 0.92 5.25
C SER A 326 3.43 1.23 3.78
N LEU A 327 4.59 0.83 3.28
CA LEU A 327 4.92 0.85 1.85
C LEU A 327 4.94 -0.57 1.31
N MET A 328 4.18 -0.85 0.26
CA MET A 328 4.22 -2.09 -0.51
C MET A 328 4.83 -1.87 -1.88
N LEU A 329 5.94 -2.54 -2.18
CA LEU A 329 6.60 -2.52 -3.47
C LEU A 329 6.39 -3.85 -4.18
N TYR A 330 5.82 -3.79 -5.38
CA TYR A 330 5.74 -4.91 -6.30
C TYR A 330 6.83 -4.75 -7.34
N ALA A 331 7.89 -5.55 -7.24
CA ALA A 331 9.08 -5.43 -8.07
C ALA A 331 9.02 -6.45 -9.22
N TRP A 332 8.85 -5.94 -10.44
CA TRP A 332 8.64 -6.71 -11.66
C TRP A 332 9.93 -6.81 -12.48
N LYS A 333 10.38 -8.03 -12.75
CA LYS A 333 11.52 -8.26 -13.65
C LYS A 333 11.11 -7.93 -15.09
N ASN A 334 11.80 -6.98 -15.71
CA ASN A 334 11.74 -6.76 -17.16
C ASN A 334 12.84 -7.57 -17.84
N GLU A 335 12.51 -8.24 -18.95
CA GLU A 335 13.48 -9.01 -19.74
C GLU A 335 14.59 -8.14 -20.38
#